data_AF-G2DGU6-F1
#
_entry.id   AF-G2DGU6-F1
#
_cell.length_a   1.000
_cell.length_b   1.000
_cell.length_c   1.000
_cell.angle_alpha   90.00
_cell.angle_beta   90.00
_cell.angle_gamma   90.00
#
_symmetry.space_group_name_H-M   'P 1'
#
loop_
_entity.id
_entity.type
_entity.pdbx_description
1 polymer ?
#
loop_
_entity_poly.entity_id
_entity_poly.type
_entity_poly.pdbx_seq_one_letter_code
_entity_poly.pdbx_strand_id
1 'polypeptide(L)'
;MEGQQRFFRPPPGCPAGSQAKGERSGWGGVFAKLIRHGHQREQLPHYTRRQLELYFRQAERQEAADRAGRIVDIRAALSKEGDRLIKALRD
;
A
#
# COMPACT_ATOMS: atom_id res chain seq x y z
N MET A 1 24.27 -27.06 38.93
CA MET A 1 23.89 -27.22 37.52
C MET A 1 23.17 -25.96 37.08
N GLU A 2 23.85 -25.05 36.38
CA GLU A 2 23.21 -23.83 35.86
C GLU A 2 23.57 -23.70 34.38
N GLY A 3 22.66 -24.14 33.52
CA GLY A 3 22.80 -24.01 32.07
C GLY A 3 22.47 -22.60 31.62
N GLN A 4 23.48 -21.75 31.48
CA GLN A 4 23.29 -20.43 30.87
C GLN A 4 23.27 -20.57 29.34
N GLN A 5 22.08 -20.80 28.78
CA GLN A 5 21.83 -20.68 27.34
C GLN A 5 21.93 -19.21 26.93
N ARG A 6 23.13 -18.77 26.55
CA ARG A 6 23.40 -17.45 25.94
C ARG A 6 23.69 -17.62 24.45
N PHE A 7 22.70 -18.06 23.68
CA PHE A 7 22.86 -18.27 22.23
C PHE A 7 22.50 -17.03 21.38
N PHE A 8 21.80 -16.04 21.94
CA PHE A 8 21.27 -14.90 21.16
C PHE A 8 21.45 -13.55 21.85
N ARG A 9 22.67 -13.21 22.28
CA ARG A 9 22.96 -11.82 22.68
C ARG A 9 23.52 -11.07 21.46
N PRO A 10 22.81 -10.08 20.89
CA PRO A 10 23.42 -9.22 19.88
C PRO A 10 24.58 -8.43 20.52
N PRO A 11 25.69 -8.21 19.79
CA PRO A 11 26.84 -7.50 20.31
C PRO A 11 26.48 -6.02 20.63
N PRO A 12 27.05 -5.46 21.71
CA PRO A 12 26.84 -4.06 22.05
C PRO A 12 27.44 -3.17 20.95
N GLY A 13 26.58 -2.38 20.30
CA GLY A 13 26.97 -1.52 19.16
C GLY A 13 26.23 -1.83 17.86
N CYS A 14 25.48 -2.93 17.77
CA CYS A 14 24.53 -3.09 16.67
C CYS A 14 23.43 -2.02 16.82
N PRO A 15 23.18 -1.17 15.81
CA PRO A 15 21.97 -0.35 15.82
C PRO A 15 20.80 -1.32 15.98
N ALA A 16 19.98 -1.12 17.01
CA ALA A 16 18.73 -1.85 17.17
C ALA A 16 18.04 -1.73 15.82
N GLY A 17 17.97 -2.86 15.09
CA GLY A 17 17.54 -2.88 13.71
C GLY A 17 16.32 -2.00 13.61
N SER A 18 16.42 -0.95 12.78
CA SER A 18 15.30 -0.07 12.53
C SER A 18 14.12 -1.00 12.32
N GLN A 19 13.12 -0.91 13.21
CA GLN A 19 11.85 -1.57 12.97
C GLN A 19 11.30 -0.87 11.74
N ALA A 20 11.77 -1.30 10.56
CA ALA A 20 11.13 -1.08 9.29
C ALA A 20 9.71 -1.50 9.58
N LYS A 21 8.85 -0.48 9.68
CA LYS A 21 7.47 -0.54 10.15
C LYS A 21 6.86 -1.75 9.47
N GLY A 22 6.85 -2.88 10.18
CA GLY A 22 6.65 -4.19 9.56
C GLY A 22 5.35 -4.08 8.82
N GLU A 23 5.44 -4.14 7.50
CA GLU A 23 4.28 -4.01 6.64
C GLU A 23 3.37 -5.12 7.13
N ARG A 24 2.30 -4.74 7.84
CA ARG A 24 1.26 -5.70 8.25
C ARG A 24 0.47 -6.04 6.99
N SER A 25 1.13 -6.52 5.95
CA SER A 25 0.54 -7.25 4.84
C SER A 25 0.29 -8.69 5.31
N GLY A 26 -0.32 -8.82 6.49
CA GLY A 26 -1.08 -10.01 6.81
C GLY A 26 -2.35 -10.06 5.98
N TRP A 27 -3.05 -11.19 6.01
CA TRP A 27 -4.34 -11.37 5.35
C TRP A 27 -5.36 -10.25 5.63
N GLY A 28 -5.27 -9.58 6.78
CA GLY A 28 -6.08 -8.39 7.09
C GLY A 28 -5.89 -7.22 6.11
N GLY A 29 -4.67 -6.96 5.64
CA GLY A 29 -4.40 -5.93 4.64
C GLY A 29 -4.95 -6.29 3.26
N VAL A 30 -4.89 -7.57 2.91
CA VAL A 30 -5.50 -8.11 1.68
C VAL A 30 -7.02 -7.91 1.72
N PHE A 31 -7.67 -8.37 2.78
CA PHE A 31 -9.13 -8.22 2.92
C PHE A 31 -9.57 -6.76 2.96
N ALA A 32 -8.87 -5.90 3.72
CA ALA A 32 -9.18 -4.48 3.77
C ALA A 32 -9.10 -3.81 2.38
N LYS A 33 -8.06 -4.15 1.58
CA LYS A 33 -7.93 -3.63 0.22
C LYS A 33 -9.07 -4.12 -0.67
N LEU A 34 -9.40 -5.42 -0.62
CA LEU A 34 -10.50 -5.98 -1.42
C LEU A 34 -11.86 -5.36 -1.05
N ILE A 35 -12.14 -5.14 0.24
CA ILE A 35 -13.37 -4.46 0.68
C ILE A 35 -13.43 -3.03 0.12
N ARG A 36 -12.31 -2.29 0.17
CA ARG A 36 -12.23 -0.93 -0.40
C ARG A 36 -12.49 -0.90 -1.91
N HIS A 37 -12.13 -1.97 -2.62
CA HIS A 37 -12.41 -2.17 -4.05
C HIS A 37 -13.79 -2.80 -4.33
N GLY A 38 -14.67 -2.90 -3.33
CA GLY A 38 -16.07 -3.28 -3.50
C GLY A 38 -16.38 -4.77 -3.29
N HIS A 39 -15.43 -5.59 -2.85
CA HIS A 39 -15.73 -6.97 -2.50
C HIS A 39 -16.52 -7.05 -1.18
N GLN A 40 -17.56 -7.89 -1.16
CA GLN A 40 -18.37 -8.10 0.05
C GLN A 40 -17.58 -8.88 1.10
N ARG A 41 -17.55 -8.36 2.34
CA ARG A 41 -16.80 -8.96 3.46
C ARG A 41 -17.18 -10.42 3.71
N GLU A 42 -18.47 -10.73 3.59
CA GLU A 42 -19.04 -12.07 3.80
C GLU A 42 -18.55 -13.09 2.76
N GLN A 43 -18.19 -12.64 1.56
CA GLN A 43 -17.74 -13.51 0.48
C GLN A 43 -16.24 -13.82 0.55
N LEU A 44 -15.44 -12.96 1.18
CA LEU A 44 -13.98 -13.09 1.22
C LEU A 44 -13.47 -14.39 1.84
N PRO A 45 -14.06 -14.95 2.90
CA PRO A 45 -13.67 -16.26 3.44
C PRO A 45 -13.93 -17.43 2.47
N HIS A 46 -14.85 -17.25 1.51
CA HIS A 46 -15.19 -18.28 0.53
C HIS A 46 -14.28 -18.25 -0.71
N TYR A 47 -13.42 -17.24 -0.82
CA TYR A 47 -12.47 -17.17 -1.93
C TYR A 47 -11.30 -18.12 -1.68
N THR A 48 -10.89 -18.78 -2.75
CA THR A 48 -9.63 -19.51 -2.76
C THR A 48 -8.47 -18.54 -2.59
N ARG A 49 -7.36 -19.05 -2.05
CA ARG A 49 -6.09 -18.31 -1.96
C ARG A 49 -5.70 -17.67 -3.30
N ARG A 50 -5.84 -18.43 -4.40
CA ARG A 50 -5.49 -17.94 -5.73
C ARG A 50 -6.37 -16.77 -6.18
N GLN A 51 -7.66 -16.82 -5.90
CA GLN A 51 -8.58 -15.71 -6.20
C GLN A 51 -8.22 -14.46 -5.40
N LEU A 52 -7.95 -14.60 -4.10
CA LEU A 52 -7.54 -13.48 -3.25
C LEU A 52 -6.27 -12.79 -3.79
N GLU A 53 -5.27 -13.58 -4.19
CA GLU A 53 -4.03 -13.05 -4.79
C GLU A 53 -4.29 -12.32 -6.12
N LEU A 54 -5.16 -12.87 -6.98
CA LEU A 54 -5.48 -12.25 -8.27
C LEU A 54 -6.21 -10.93 -8.10
N TYR A 55 -7.27 -10.90 -7.28
CA TYR A 55 -8.03 -9.68 -7.04
C TYR A 55 -7.19 -8.62 -6.32
N PHE A 56 -6.33 -9.02 -5.40
CA PHE A 56 -5.43 -8.09 -4.72
C PHE A 56 -4.46 -7.43 -5.69
N ARG A 57 -3.85 -8.20 -6.60
CA ARG A 57 -2.98 -7.65 -7.65
C ARG A 57 -3.72 -6.74 -8.61
N GLN A 58 -4.97 -7.06 -8.94
CA GLN A 58 -5.82 -6.20 -9.77
C GLN A 58 -6.08 -4.87 -9.08
N ALA A 59 -6.47 -4.90 -7.81
CA ALA A 59 -6.67 -3.70 -6.99
C ALA A 59 -5.41 -2.82 -6.91
N GLU A 60 -4.23 -3.43 -6.80
CA GLU A 60 -2.96 -2.71 -6.81
C GLU A 60 -2.67 -2.01 -8.14
N ARG A 61 -2.95 -2.68 -9.26
CA ARG A 61 -2.79 -2.08 -10.59
C ARG A 61 -3.75 -0.92 -10.79
N GLN A 62 -5.00 -1.05 -10.35
CA GLN A 62 -6.00 0.01 -10.41
C GLN A 62 -5.53 1.25 -9.63
N GLU A 63 -5.10 1.07 -8.37
CA GLU A 63 -4.60 2.19 -7.55
C GLU A 63 -3.34 2.85 -8.11
N ALA A 64 -2.45 2.06 -8.71
CA ALA A 64 -1.26 2.59 -9.37
C ALA A 64 -1.63 3.44 -10.60
N ALA A 65 -2.58 2.97 -11.41
CA ALA A 65 -3.09 3.71 -12.56
C ALA A 65 -3.79 5.01 -12.13
N ASP A 66 -4.67 4.96 -11.12
CA ASP A 66 -5.35 6.13 -10.58
C ASP A 66 -4.36 7.17 -10.04
N ARG A 67 -3.32 6.71 -9.34
CA ARG A 67 -2.26 7.59 -8.83
C ARG A 67 -1.46 8.22 -9.97
N ALA A 68 -1.13 7.45 -11.01
CA ALA A 68 -0.46 7.98 -12.18
C ALA A 68 -1.31 9.03 -12.89
N GLY A 69 -2.61 8.79 -13.08
CA GLY A 69 -3.56 9.76 -13.64
C GLY A 69 -3.55 11.07 -12.86
N ARG A 70 -3.70 11.02 -11.53
CA ARG A 70 -3.64 12.22 -10.67
C ARG A 70 -2.32 12.99 -10.80
N ILE A 71 -1.19 12.30 -10.92
CA ILE A 71 0.11 12.95 -11.11
C ILE A 71 0.15 13.67 -12.47
N VAL A 72 -0.41 13.06 -13.51
CA VAL A 72 -0.53 13.72 -14.83
C VAL A 72 -1.43 14.94 -14.73
N ASP A 73 -2.59 14.84 -14.08
CA ASP A 73 -3.52 15.96 -13.91
C ASP A 73 -2.88 17.12 -13.15
N ILE A 74 -2.18 16.83 -12.05
CA ILE A 74 -1.45 17.85 -11.27
C ILE A 74 -0.37 18.51 -12.12
N ARG A 75 0.38 17.74 -12.91
CA ARG A 75 1.40 18.30 -13.82
C ARG A 75 0.79 19.16 -14.92
N ALA A 76 -0.36 18.76 -15.45
CA ALA A 76 -1.10 19.54 -16.43
C ALA A 76 -1.61 20.85 -15.82
N ALA A 77 -2.17 20.81 -14.62
CA ALA A 77 -2.65 21.97 -13.88
C ALA A 77 -1.53 22.96 -13.55
N LEU A 78 -0.36 22.46 -13.11
CA LEU A 78 0.82 23.28 -12.80
C LEU A 78 1.62 23.72 -14.04
N SER A 79 1.19 23.34 -15.24
CA SER A 79 1.80 23.84 -16.47
C SER A 79 1.39 25.29 -16.72
N LYS A 80 2.23 26.05 -17.43
CA LYS A 80 1.91 27.44 -17.82
C LYS A 80 0.61 27.56 -18.61
N GLU A 81 0.20 26.49 -19.28
CA GLU A 81 -1.04 26.41 -20.06
C GLU A 81 -2.24 26.09 -19.17
N GLY A 82 -2.08 25.22 -18.17
CA GLY A 82 -3.06 24.98 -17.11
C GLY A 82 -3.39 26.24 -16.32
N ASP A 83 -2.37 27.01 -15.90
CA ASP A 83 -2.55 28.29 -15.21
C ASP A 83 -3.34 29.32 -16.05
N ARG A 84 -3.14 29.33 -17.38
CA ARG A 84 -3.88 30.22 -18.30
C ARG A 84 -5.35 29.81 -18.40
N LEU A 85 -5.62 28.51 -18.53
CA LEU A 85 -6.98 27.97 -18.60
C LEU A 85 -7.75 28.18 -17.28
N ILE A 86 -7.11 27.97 -16.14
CA ILE A 86 -7.73 28.20 -14.82
C ILE A 86 -8.08 29.68 -14.63
N LYS A 87 -7.23 30.61 -15.07
CA LYS A 87 -7.54 32.05 -15.07
C LYS A 87 -8.71 32.38 -15.99
N ALA A 88 -8.72 31.86 -17.21
CA ALA A 88 -9.78 32.11 -18.19
C ALA A 88 -11.17 31.57 -17.77
N LEU A 89 -11.22 30.55 -16.91
CA LEU A 89 -12.48 30.02 -16.36
C LEU A 89 -12.98 30.78 -15.12
N ARG A 90 -12.14 31.65 -14.54
CA ARG A 90 -12.44 32.40 -13.31
C ARG A 90 -12.96 33.81 -13.59
N ASP A 91 -12.67 34.34 -14.77
CA ASP A 91 -13.19 35.62 -15.30
C ASP A 91 -14.53 35.42 -16.02
#